data_AF-A0A6H3FFE3-F1
#
_entry.id   AF-A0A6H3FFE3-F1
#
_cell.length_a   1.000
_cell.length_b   1.000
_cell.length_c   1.000
_cell.angle_alpha   90.00
_cell.angle_beta   90.00
_cell.angle_gamma   90.00
#
_symmetry.space_group_name_H-M   'P 1'
#
loop_
_entity.id
_entity.type
_entity.pdbx_description
1 polymer ?
#
loop_
_entity_poly.entity_id
_entity_poly.type
_entity_poly.pdbx_seq_one_letter_code
_entity_poly.pdbx_strand_id
1 'polypeptide(L)'
;MKLEKKAPAADITNLPKPKPAGAGARKAVTLAVLAAVAVGGAAFWLTRDKTTRDHWRDEAAAVIDNATSGTPLAGMGNVLRDAPPPPPPSVLSPVTAPGTLAGQTVQGAVEGDPGAQTAATEPGPQAPEAVSPKVTEDSRVRPEFVQDLAAYLAGHFKPGPRGGTLQVSVQGLNQRYGTRLPGIAVSAGGGRAALLRYAFHPTMLQGLYALYVDRFLESLDRESLARNFTPEQTRQLHMAVAGRAVILAGALEAAAAQPDLDKRLRQLDQASQAVVDVNSQMAEAVFTLDELRENKAGETEIATAQLRVDGLSARYRRALEERAAVQRSLVGAMRQAGAQALDDDTLLFVAQWVNRRLRQDAQARAAVQSSAGILRDLARRCAQVGTAASRPAAPAASAVGQQPLAAPLGGQAR
;
A
#
# COMPACT_ATOMS: atom_id res chain seq x y z
N MET A 1 -59.59 44.46 42.16
CA MET A 1 -58.16 44.37 41.79
C MET A 1 -57.53 43.32 42.68
N LYS A 2 -57.23 42.14 42.11
CA LYS A 2 -56.73 40.96 42.84
C LYS A 2 -55.20 40.95 42.74
N LEU A 3 -54.56 40.91 43.90
CA LEU A 3 -53.11 40.76 44.06
C LEU A 3 -52.73 39.32 43.70
N GLU A 4 -51.91 39.14 42.67
CA GLU A 4 -51.39 37.84 42.29
C GLU A 4 -50.30 37.38 43.28
N LYS A 5 -50.48 36.14 43.78
CA LYS A 5 -49.56 35.43 44.65
C LYS A 5 -48.35 34.93 43.86
N LYS A 6 -47.17 35.24 44.40
CA LYS A 6 -45.85 34.73 44.00
C LYS A 6 -45.80 33.19 44.09
N ALA A 7 -45.38 32.52 43.01
CA ALA A 7 -45.15 31.08 42.97
C ALA A 7 -43.87 30.69 43.77
N PRO A 8 -43.85 29.52 44.45
CA PRO A 8 -42.73 29.09 45.29
C PRO A 8 -41.55 28.54 44.47
N ALA A 9 -40.35 28.68 45.05
CA ALA A 9 -39.07 28.22 44.51
C ALA A 9 -39.01 26.69 44.35
N ALA A 10 -38.37 26.22 43.27
CA ALA A 10 -38.15 24.80 43.02
C ALA A 10 -37.15 24.19 44.01
N ASP A 11 -37.56 23.07 44.58
CA ASP A 11 -36.91 22.22 45.56
C ASP A 11 -35.63 21.56 44.99
N ILE A 12 -34.50 21.73 45.69
CA ILE A 12 -33.13 21.36 45.26
C ILE A 12 -32.82 19.87 45.52
N THR A 13 -33.80 19.10 45.99
CA THR A 13 -33.57 17.78 46.59
C THR A 13 -33.77 16.59 45.64
N ASN A 14 -33.93 16.83 44.33
CA ASN A 14 -34.04 15.77 43.31
C ASN A 14 -33.10 15.98 42.11
N LEU A 15 -31.78 15.90 42.34
CA LEU A 15 -30.83 15.65 41.25
C LEU A 15 -30.64 14.14 41.06
N PRO A 16 -30.78 13.59 39.84
CA PRO A 16 -30.48 12.19 39.58
C PRO A 16 -28.98 11.92 39.78
N LYS A 17 -28.66 10.90 40.59
CA LYS A 17 -27.28 10.45 40.84
C LYS A 17 -26.58 10.08 39.51
N PRO A 18 -25.29 10.41 39.32
CA PRO A 18 -24.56 10.05 38.11
C PRO A 18 -24.43 8.52 38.02
N LYS A 19 -24.85 7.96 36.87
CA LYS A 19 -24.67 6.54 36.56
C LYS A 19 -23.17 6.21 36.44
N PRO A 20 -22.69 5.07 36.96
CA PRO A 20 -21.29 4.68 36.83
C PRO A 20 -20.92 4.49 35.35
N ALA A 21 -19.77 5.04 34.96
CA ALA A 21 -19.27 5.00 33.59
C ALA A 21 -19.13 3.55 33.08
N GLY A 22 -19.77 3.26 31.95
CA GLY A 22 -19.74 1.94 31.32
C GLY A 22 -18.35 1.51 30.84
N ALA A 23 -18.23 0.22 30.51
CA ALA A 23 -17.00 -0.48 30.13
C ALA A 23 -16.14 0.17 29.02
N GLY A 24 -16.66 1.16 28.27
CA GLY A 24 -15.90 1.96 27.32
C GLY A 24 -14.86 2.88 27.96
N ALA A 25 -15.12 3.40 29.16
CA ALA A 25 -14.18 4.28 29.87
C ALA A 25 -12.94 3.51 30.36
N ARG A 26 -13.11 2.26 30.82
CA ARG A 26 -11.98 1.41 31.23
C ARG A 26 -11.07 1.08 30.05
N LYS A 27 -11.63 0.77 28.87
CA LYS A 27 -10.84 0.53 27.66
C LYS A 27 -10.09 1.78 27.18
N ALA A 28 -10.70 2.96 27.28
CA ALA A 28 -10.05 4.23 26.95
C ALA A 28 -8.89 4.56 27.92
N VAL A 29 -9.06 4.28 29.22
CA VAL A 29 -8.00 4.45 30.22
C VAL A 29 -6.86 3.46 29.99
N THR A 30 -7.14 2.19 29.68
CA THR A 30 -6.09 1.21 29.38
C THR A 30 -5.31 1.59 28.11
N LEU A 31 -5.99 2.07 27.06
CA LEU A 31 -5.34 2.57 25.85
C LEU A 31 -4.51 3.84 26.11
N ALA A 32 -5.00 4.76 26.94
CA ALA A 32 -4.27 5.94 27.33
C ALA A 32 -3.01 5.61 28.14
N VAL A 33 -3.09 4.64 29.06
CA VAL A 33 -1.94 4.15 29.84
C VAL A 33 -0.93 3.45 28.92
N LEU A 34 -1.37 2.60 27.99
CA LEU A 34 -0.48 1.95 27.02
C LEU A 34 0.22 2.96 26.10
N ALA A 35 -0.51 4.00 25.66
CA ALA A 35 0.07 5.08 24.86
C ALA A 35 1.10 5.89 25.67
N ALA A 36 0.81 6.19 26.95
CA ALA A 36 1.74 6.89 27.83
C ALA A 36 3.01 6.06 28.09
N VAL A 37 2.88 4.74 28.29
CA VAL A 37 4.03 3.83 28.44
C VAL A 37 4.83 3.72 27.14
N ALA A 38 4.19 3.70 25.98
CA ALA A 38 4.88 3.67 24.69
C ALA A 38 5.66 4.96 24.42
N VAL A 39 5.07 6.12 24.73
CA VAL A 39 5.72 7.43 24.58
C VAL A 39 6.84 7.62 25.58
N GLY A 40 6.62 7.25 26.86
CA GLY A 40 7.64 7.29 27.91
C GLY A 40 8.80 6.33 27.61
N GLY A 41 8.50 5.12 27.13
CA GLY A 41 9.50 4.14 26.70
C GLY A 41 10.30 4.62 25.49
N ALA A 42 9.67 5.26 24.51
CA ALA A 42 10.38 5.83 23.35
C ALA A 42 11.27 7.02 23.73
N ALA A 43 10.80 7.90 24.62
CA ALA A 43 11.59 9.03 25.11
C ALA A 43 12.78 8.57 25.98
N PHE A 44 12.57 7.59 26.85
CA PHE A 44 13.63 6.94 27.63
C PHE A 44 14.64 6.21 26.74
N TRP A 45 14.17 5.56 25.68
CA TRP A 45 15.02 4.85 24.73
C TRP A 45 15.87 5.80 23.87
N LEU A 46 15.32 6.93 23.43
CA LEU A 46 16.03 7.90 22.58
C LEU A 46 17.08 8.74 23.33
N THR A 47 17.02 8.80 24.67
CA THR A 47 17.97 9.55 25.51
C THR A 47 19.18 8.73 25.95
N ARG A 48 19.25 7.44 25.60
CA ARG A 48 20.37 6.55 25.97
C ARG A 48 21.43 6.42 24.88
N ASP A 49 22.68 6.33 25.31
CA ASP A 49 23.83 6.12 24.46
C ASP A 49 23.72 4.80 23.68
N LYS A 50 24.45 4.71 22.57
CA LYS A 50 24.36 3.57 21.64
C LYS A 50 24.71 2.24 22.32
N THR A 51 25.70 2.23 23.20
CA THR A 51 26.18 1.00 23.85
C THR A 51 25.15 0.41 24.83
N THR A 52 24.47 1.27 25.59
CA THR A 52 23.36 0.85 26.46
C THR A 52 22.18 0.33 25.65
N ARG A 53 21.84 0.98 24.52
CA ARG A 53 20.74 0.50 23.66
C ARG A 53 21.03 -0.86 23.02
N ASP A 54 22.27 -1.11 22.63
CA ASP A 54 22.68 -2.37 22.01
C ASP A 54 22.69 -3.50 23.05
N HIS A 55 23.19 -3.26 24.27
CA HIS A 55 23.11 -4.22 25.39
C HIS A 55 21.67 -4.65 25.69
N TRP A 56 20.74 -3.69 25.80
CA TRP A 56 19.33 -3.98 26.09
C TRP A 56 18.61 -4.66 24.93
N ARG A 57 19.02 -4.40 23.68
CA ARG A 57 18.53 -5.13 22.50
C ARG A 57 18.99 -6.59 22.52
N ASP A 58 20.24 -6.84 22.89
CA ASP A 58 20.77 -8.19 23.02
C ASP A 58 20.11 -8.97 24.15
N GLU A 59 19.83 -8.32 25.28
CA GLU A 59 19.10 -8.90 26.41
C GLU A 59 17.64 -9.21 26.04
N ALA A 60 16.96 -8.28 25.35
CA ALA A 60 15.60 -8.51 24.85
C ALA A 60 15.54 -9.62 23.79
N ALA A 61 16.53 -9.67 22.89
CA ALA A 61 16.66 -10.74 21.91
C ALA A 61 16.88 -12.10 22.59
N ALA A 62 17.69 -12.15 23.66
CA ALA A 62 17.93 -13.37 24.43
C ALA A 62 16.65 -13.85 25.17
N VAL A 63 15.86 -12.94 25.74
CA VAL A 63 14.57 -13.27 26.38
C VAL A 63 13.57 -13.79 25.36
N ILE A 64 13.50 -13.17 24.17
CA ILE A 64 12.62 -13.61 23.08
C ILE A 64 13.07 -14.95 22.51
N ASP A 65 14.37 -15.16 22.30
CA ASP A 65 14.92 -16.42 21.81
C ASP A 65 14.67 -17.56 22.83
N ASN A 66 14.76 -17.27 24.14
CA ASN A 66 14.43 -18.22 25.20
C ASN A 66 12.92 -18.56 25.21
N ALA A 67 12.05 -17.54 25.14
CA ALA A 67 10.60 -17.71 25.13
C ALA A 67 10.03 -18.33 23.84
N THR A 68 10.75 -18.21 22.72
CA THR A 68 10.35 -18.77 21.41
C THR A 68 11.09 -20.07 21.07
N SER A 69 12.01 -20.51 21.91
CA SER A 69 12.72 -21.79 21.74
C SER A 69 11.73 -22.96 21.64
N GLY A 70 11.90 -23.80 20.61
CA GLY A 70 11.01 -24.92 20.33
C GLY A 70 9.67 -24.59 19.64
N THR A 71 9.42 -23.31 19.32
CA THR A 71 8.24 -22.89 18.54
C THR A 71 8.65 -22.51 17.10
N PRO A 72 7.71 -22.48 16.12
CA PRO A 72 8.00 -22.00 14.76
C PRO A 72 8.39 -20.51 14.67
N LEU A 73 8.44 -19.80 15.81
CA LEU A 73 8.93 -18.42 15.93
C LEU A 73 10.39 -18.34 16.39
N ALA A 74 11.09 -19.49 16.51
CA ALA A 74 12.51 -19.53 16.83
C ALA A 74 13.32 -18.69 15.82
N GLY A 75 14.12 -17.75 16.33
CA GLY A 75 14.91 -16.81 15.52
C GLY A 75 14.32 -15.40 15.39
N MET A 76 13.17 -15.11 16.01
CA MET A 76 12.63 -13.75 16.09
C MET A 76 13.54 -12.78 16.86
N GLY A 77 14.41 -13.25 17.77
CA GLY A 77 15.40 -12.40 18.44
C GLY A 77 16.43 -11.80 17.48
N ASN A 78 16.70 -12.45 16.34
CA ASN A 78 17.63 -11.94 15.32
C ASN A 78 17.11 -10.72 14.57
N VAL A 79 15.82 -10.39 14.67
CA VAL A 79 15.24 -9.15 14.12
C VAL A 79 15.69 -7.92 14.91
N LEU A 80 16.12 -8.12 16.16
CA LEU A 80 16.57 -7.05 17.05
C LEU A 80 18.10 -6.86 17.05
N ARG A 81 18.86 -7.76 16.42
CA ARG A 81 20.33 -7.72 16.31
C ARG A 81 20.78 -7.17 14.95
N ASP A 82 21.89 -6.44 14.92
CA ASP A 82 22.52 -5.99 13.67
C ASP A 82 23.13 -7.18 12.89
N ALA A 83 23.08 -7.10 11.55
CA ALA A 83 23.59 -8.15 10.68
C ALA A 83 25.14 -8.22 10.69
N PRO A 84 25.75 -9.42 10.67
CA PRO A 84 27.20 -9.55 10.62
C PRO A 84 27.79 -8.98 9.31
N PRO A 85 29.02 -8.42 9.34
CA PRO A 85 29.63 -7.77 8.18
C PRO A 85 29.88 -8.78 7.03
N PRO A 86 29.67 -8.38 5.76
CA PRO A 86 29.82 -9.28 4.62
C PRO A 86 31.29 -9.62 4.33
N PRO A 87 31.58 -10.84 3.82
CA PRO A 87 32.93 -11.23 3.40
C PRO A 87 33.41 -10.42 2.17
N PRO A 88 34.74 -10.26 1.99
CA PRO A 88 35.29 -9.43 0.93
C PRO A 88 34.98 -9.96 -0.49
N PRO A 89 34.82 -9.07 -1.49
CA PRO A 89 34.35 -9.43 -2.81
C PRO A 89 35.40 -10.21 -3.62
N SER A 90 35.04 -11.40 -4.09
CA SER A 90 35.82 -12.10 -5.11
C SER A 90 35.60 -11.45 -6.47
N VAL A 91 36.70 -11.04 -7.09
CA VAL A 91 36.77 -10.44 -8.42
C VAL A 91 36.45 -11.53 -9.44
N LEU A 92 35.44 -11.31 -10.29
CA LEU A 92 35.39 -11.71 -11.71
C LEU A 92 33.99 -11.36 -12.29
N SER A 93 33.86 -10.19 -12.90
CA SER A 93 32.92 -9.87 -13.99
C SER A 93 33.30 -8.51 -14.58
N PRO A 94 33.48 -8.36 -15.90
CA PRO A 94 33.84 -7.09 -16.49
C PRO A 94 32.65 -6.13 -16.55
N VAL A 95 32.96 -4.84 -16.50
CA VAL A 95 32.03 -3.71 -16.48
C VAL A 95 31.29 -3.58 -17.81
N THR A 96 29.96 -3.62 -17.80
CA THR A 96 29.12 -3.13 -18.91
C THR A 96 28.45 -1.81 -18.52
N ALA A 97 28.68 -0.78 -19.33
CA ALA A 97 28.11 0.55 -19.22
C ALA A 97 26.60 0.57 -19.55
N PRO A 98 25.83 1.56 -19.05
CA PRO A 98 24.37 1.52 -19.07
C PRO A 98 23.81 2.02 -20.41
N GLY A 99 22.99 1.21 -21.09
CA GLY A 99 22.21 1.73 -22.24
C GLY A 99 21.75 0.74 -23.31
N THR A 100 22.10 -0.54 -23.25
CA THR A 100 21.69 -1.50 -24.30
C THR A 100 21.15 -2.79 -23.70
N LEU A 101 19.91 -3.12 -24.06
CA LEU A 101 19.34 -4.47 -23.97
C LEU A 101 20.27 -5.42 -24.73
N ALA A 102 21.05 -6.22 -24.00
CA ALA A 102 21.92 -7.24 -24.61
C ALA A 102 21.37 -8.63 -24.26
N GLY A 103 20.58 -9.18 -25.19
CA GLY A 103 20.77 -10.58 -25.57
C GLY A 103 22.12 -10.71 -26.29
N GLN A 104 22.75 -11.87 -26.18
CA GLN A 104 24.04 -12.18 -26.79
C GLN A 104 24.07 -11.82 -28.28
N THR A 105 24.93 -10.89 -28.69
CA THR A 105 25.29 -10.72 -30.10
C THR A 105 26.48 -11.62 -30.42
N VAL A 106 26.20 -12.62 -31.26
CA VAL A 106 27.20 -13.46 -31.92
C VAL A 106 28.00 -12.57 -32.89
N GLN A 107 29.33 -12.74 -32.87
CA GLN A 107 30.28 -12.09 -33.76
C GLN A 107 29.96 -12.46 -35.23
N GLY A 108 29.70 -11.45 -36.06
CA GLY A 108 29.80 -11.53 -37.52
C GLY A 108 31.07 -10.82 -37.96
N ALA A 109 32.01 -11.55 -38.52
CA ALA A 109 33.25 -11.01 -39.09
C ALA A 109 32.96 -10.16 -40.35
N VAL A 110 33.78 -9.13 -40.54
CA VAL A 110 33.78 -8.22 -41.68
C VAL A 110 34.85 -8.67 -42.67
N GLU A 111 34.44 -9.07 -43.87
CA GLU A 111 35.23 -9.06 -45.12
C GLU A 111 34.21 -8.64 -46.21
N GLY A 112 34.36 -7.56 -46.99
CA GLY A 112 35.47 -7.23 -47.87
C GLY A 112 35.05 -7.51 -49.32
N ASP A 113 34.39 -6.56 -49.99
CA ASP A 113 34.08 -6.61 -51.45
C ASP A 113 35.22 -5.86 -52.19
N PRO A 114 35.66 -6.23 -53.43
CA PRO A 114 34.85 -6.06 -54.65
C PRO A 114 35.06 -7.12 -55.76
N GLY A 115 34.00 -7.46 -56.51
CA GLY A 115 34.19 -8.12 -57.82
C GLY A 115 32.92 -8.59 -58.53
N ALA A 116 32.54 -7.87 -59.58
CA ALA A 116 31.42 -8.18 -60.47
C ALA A 116 31.52 -9.56 -61.14
N GLN A 117 30.40 -10.30 -61.18
CA GLN A 117 29.97 -11.08 -62.35
C GLN A 117 28.52 -11.56 -62.20
N THR A 118 27.75 -11.31 -63.27
CA THR A 118 26.40 -11.76 -63.55
C THR A 118 26.36 -13.27 -63.82
N ALA A 119 25.52 -14.01 -63.09
CA ALA A 119 24.90 -15.24 -63.56
C ALA A 119 23.63 -15.55 -62.75
N ALA A 120 22.51 -15.69 -63.46
CA ALA A 120 21.29 -16.28 -62.94
C ALA A 120 21.49 -17.80 -62.72
N THR A 121 20.91 -18.37 -61.65
CA THR A 121 20.13 -19.63 -61.65
C THR A 121 19.81 -20.07 -60.21
N GLU A 122 18.54 -20.45 -60.04
CA GLU A 122 17.89 -21.30 -59.03
C GLU A 122 17.38 -20.74 -57.68
N PRO A 123 16.11 -21.07 -57.30
CA PRO A 123 15.52 -20.68 -56.02
C PRO A 123 16.02 -21.62 -54.91
N GLY A 124 16.93 -21.11 -54.08
CA GLY A 124 17.33 -21.76 -52.84
C GLY A 124 16.17 -21.83 -51.84
N PRO A 125 16.11 -22.87 -50.99
CA PRO A 125 15.05 -23.03 -50.00
C PRO A 125 15.04 -21.82 -49.06
N GLN A 126 13.84 -21.24 -48.89
CA GLN A 126 13.60 -20.14 -47.97
C GLN A 126 14.21 -20.45 -46.61
N ALA A 127 15.22 -19.68 -46.21
CA ALA A 127 15.70 -19.67 -44.84
C ALA A 127 14.49 -19.39 -43.94
N PRO A 128 14.25 -20.18 -42.88
CA PRO A 128 13.16 -19.87 -41.97
C PRO A 128 13.40 -18.48 -41.40
N GLU A 129 12.42 -17.58 -41.56
CA GLU A 129 12.39 -16.30 -40.88
C GLU A 129 12.79 -16.55 -39.43
N ALA A 130 13.92 -15.97 -39.02
CA ALA A 130 14.35 -16.02 -37.64
C ALA A 130 13.30 -15.28 -36.81
N VAL A 131 12.32 -16.04 -36.32
CA VAL A 131 11.32 -15.56 -35.36
C VAL A 131 12.12 -15.01 -34.20
N SER A 132 12.15 -13.69 -34.09
CA SER A 132 12.81 -13.01 -32.98
C SER A 132 12.27 -13.64 -31.70
N PRO A 133 13.13 -14.14 -30.79
CA PRO A 133 12.67 -14.85 -29.61
C PRO A 133 11.70 -13.94 -28.85
N LYS A 134 10.47 -14.40 -28.66
CA LYS A 134 9.45 -13.65 -27.92
C LYS A 134 10.03 -13.35 -26.54
N VAL A 135 10.15 -12.08 -26.18
CA VAL A 135 10.59 -11.68 -24.84
C VAL A 135 9.54 -12.20 -23.85
N THR A 136 9.91 -13.21 -23.06
CA THR A 136 9.02 -13.87 -22.09
C THR A 136 9.20 -13.37 -20.66
N GLU A 137 10.32 -12.70 -20.38
CA GLU A 137 10.67 -12.19 -19.06
C GLU A 137 11.62 -10.99 -19.12
N ASP A 138 11.60 -10.19 -18.06
CA ASP A 138 12.49 -9.05 -17.84
C ASP A 138 13.66 -9.44 -16.92
N SER A 139 14.83 -8.89 -17.22
CA SER A 139 16.08 -9.20 -16.52
C SER A 139 16.09 -8.80 -15.04
N ARG A 140 15.24 -7.86 -14.62
CA ARG A 140 15.22 -7.31 -13.25
C ARG A 140 13.93 -7.63 -12.51
N VAL A 141 12.79 -7.56 -13.19
CA VAL A 141 11.48 -7.91 -12.64
C VAL A 141 11.08 -9.25 -13.23
N ARG A 142 11.26 -10.32 -12.46
CA ARG A 142 10.99 -11.68 -12.93
C ARG A 142 9.52 -12.07 -12.74
N PRO A 143 9.04 -13.13 -13.43
CA PRO A 143 7.65 -13.56 -13.33
C PRO A 143 7.20 -13.94 -11.91
N GLU A 144 8.14 -14.36 -11.05
CA GLU A 144 7.84 -14.68 -9.65
C GLU A 144 7.27 -13.49 -8.88
N PHE A 145 7.55 -12.25 -9.30
CA PHE A 145 7.00 -11.05 -8.66
C PHE A 145 5.47 -11.02 -8.76
N VAL A 146 4.91 -11.27 -9.96
CA VAL A 146 3.46 -11.26 -10.16
C VAL A 146 2.78 -12.51 -9.60
N GLN A 147 3.50 -13.63 -9.53
CA GLN A 147 3.02 -14.85 -8.87
C GLN A 147 2.89 -14.64 -7.35
N ASP A 148 3.91 -14.05 -6.71
CA ASP A 148 3.85 -13.69 -5.28
C ASP A 148 2.74 -12.68 -5.01
N LEU A 149 2.56 -11.69 -5.88
CA LEU A 149 1.47 -10.71 -5.76
C LEU A 149 0.10 -11.39 -5.83
N ALA A 150 -0.12 -12.29 -6.78
CA ALA A 150 -1.36 -13.04 -6.88
C ALA A 150 -1.62 -13.88 -5.62
N ALA A 151 -0.62 -14.62 -5.14
CA ALA A 151 -0.71 -15.43 -3.92
C ALA A 151 -0.99 -14.59 -2.68
N TYR A 152 -0.36 -13.42 -2.57
CA TYR A 152 -0.58 -12.47 -1.48
C TYR A 152 -2.01 -11.91 -1.48
N LEU A 153 -2.52 -11.50 -2.64
CA LEU A 153 -3.88 -10.98 -2.77
C LEU A 153 -4.93 -12.06 -2.47
N ALA A 154 -4.79 -13.25 -3.07
CA ALA A 154 -5.68 -14.38 -2.82
C ALA A 154 -5.66 -14.83 -1.35
N GLY A 155 -4.48 -14.81 -0.72
CA GLY A 155 -4.32 -15.14 0.70
C GLY A 155 -4.86 -14.11 1.68
N HIS A 156 -5.21 -12.91 1.22
CA HIS A 156 -5.83 -11.86 2.03
C HIS A 156 -7.25 -11.53 1.58
N PHE A 157 -7.82 -12.38 0.74
CA PHE A 157 -9.21 -12.30 0.34
C PHE A 157 -10.07 -13.17 1.25
N LYS A 158 -11.17 -12.58 1.75
CA LYS A 158 -12.19 -13.29 2.51
C LYS A 158 -13.50 -13.27 1.72
N PRO A 159 -13.95 -14.41 1.19
CA PRO A 159 -15.26 -14.50 0.53
C PRO A 159 -16.40 -14.08 1.44
N GLY A 160 -17.49 -13.58 0.87
CA GLY A 160 -18.63 -13.09 1.65
C GLY A 160 -19.96 -13.16 0.90
N PRO A 161 -21.10 -13.19 1.62
CA PRO A 161 -22.44 -13.35 1.02
C PRO A 161 -22.90 -12.16 0.18
N ARG A 162 -22.24 -11.00 0.30
CA ARG A 162 -22.51 -9.79 -0.50
C ARG A 162 -21.29 -9.36 -1.33
N GLY A 163 -20.46 -10.34 -1.70
CA GLY A 163 -19.13 -10.12 -2.24
C GLY A 163 -18.06 -10.29 -1.15
N GLY A 164 -16.86 -10.68 -1.58
CA GLY A 164 -15.73 -10.85 -0.69
C GLY A 164 -14.97 -9.55 -0.43
N THR A 165 -14.14 -9.58 0.61
CA THR A 165 -13.34 -8.43 1.04
C THR A 165 -11.86 -8.72 0.86
N LEU A 166 -11.15 -7.80 0.21
CA LEU A 166 -9.70 -7.85 0.09
C LEU A 166 -9.07 -7.04 1.23
N GLN A 167 -8.40 -7.74 2.15
CA GLN A 167 -7.77 -7.19 3.36
C GLN A 167 -6.33 -6.76 3.08
N VAL A 168 -6.16 -5.90 2.07
CA VAL A 168 -4.86 -5.41 1.63
C VAL A 168 -4.87 -3.89 1.63
N SER A 169 -3.88 -3.27 2.28
CA SER A 169 -3.67 -1.83 2.29
C SER A 169 -2.52 -1.41 1.36
N VAL A 170 -2.56 -0.17 0.90
CA VAL A 170 -1.51 0.41 0.03
C VAL A 170 -0.18 0.45 0.78
N GLN A 171 -0.21 0.81 2.06
CA GLN A 171 0.95 0.82 2.95
C GLN A 171 1.53 -0.59 3.12
N GLY A 172 0.67 -1.60 3.32
CA GLY A 172 1.07 -3.00 3.46
C GLY A 172 1.75 -3.55 2.21
N LEU A 173 1.17 -3.28 1.02
CA LEU A 173 1.81 -3.61 -0.26
C LEU A 173 3.16 -2.90 -0.41
N ASN A 174 3.20 -1.59 -0.14
CA ASN A 174 4.42 -0.80 -0.25
C ASN A 174 5.52 -1.27 0.72
N GLN A 175 5.14 -1.80 1.90
CA GLN A 175 6.07 -2.36 2.87
C GLN A 175 6.57 -3.74 2.42
N ARG A 176 5.66 -4.66 2.04
CA ARG A 176 6.01 -6.02 1.57
C ARG A 176 7.02 -5.97 0.41
N TYR A 177 6.68 -5.25 -0.64
CA TYR A 177 7.54 -5.08 -1.82
C TYR A 177 8.62 -4.01 -1.63
N GLY A 178 8.67 -3.40 -0.44
CA GLY A 178 9.72 -2.49 -0.03
C GLY A 178 10.92 -3.18 0.60
N THR A 179 10.69 -4.29 1.30
CA THR A 179 11.69 -4.98 2.12
C THR A 179 12.02 -6.38 1.59
N ARG A 180 11.02 -7.13 1.13
CA ARG A 180 11.21 -8.55 0.73
C ARG A 180 11.60 -8.73 -0.74
N LEU A 181 11.23 -7.76 -1.61
CA LEU A 181 11.53 -7.73 -3.04
C LEU A 181 11.48 -9.12 -3.76
N PRO A 182 10.43 -9.94 -3.55
CA PRO A 182 10.35 -11.26 -4.17
C PRO A 182 10.30 -11.13 -5.70
N GLY A 183 10.99 -12.01 -6.42
CA GLY A 183 11.04 -11.99 -7.89
C GLY A 183 11.85 -10.84 -8.49
N ILE A 184 12.70 -10.17 -7.71
CA ILE A 184 13.63 -9.15 -8.21
C ILE A 184 15.02 -9.76 -8.33
N ALA A 185 15.63 -9.66 -9.52
CA ALA A 185 17.01 -10.11 -9.72
C ALA A 185 17.97 -9.23 -8.92
N VAL A 186 18.65 -9.82 -7.93
CA VAL A 186 19.58 -9.11 -7.05
C VAL A 186 20.85 -8.77 -7.85
N SER A 187 20.93 -7.55 -8.37
CA SER A 187 22.22 -6.97 -8.77
C SER A 187 22.88 -6.32 -7.56
N ALA A 188 24.19 -6.58 -7.38
CA ALA A 188 25.00 -5.99 -6.34
C ALA A 188 24.86 -4.45 -6.32
N GLY A 189 24.27 -3.90 -5.26
CA GLY A 189 24.34 -2.46 -4.95
C GLY A 189 23.07 -1.63 -5.16
N GLY A 190 21.93 -2.19 -5.59
CA GLY A 190 20.79 -1.35 -6.00
C GLY A 190 19.64 -1.18 -5.01
N GLY A 191 19.30 -2.25 -4.29
CA GLY A 191 18.11 -2.34 -3.45
C GLY A 191 16.81 -1.85 -4.13
N ARG A 192 15.86 -1.38 -3.32
CA ARG A 192 14.59 -0.81 -3.78
C ARG A 192 14.77 0.43 -4.67
N ALA A 193 15.76 1.27 -4.37
CA ALA A 193 15.96 2.54 -5.05
C ALA A 193 16.38 2.35 -6.51
N ALA A 194 17.31 1.42 -6.80
CA ALA A 194 17.69 1.12 -8.17
C ALA A 194 16.57 0.45 -8.96
N LEU A 195 15.80 -0.43 -8.33
CA LEU A 195 14.63 -1.02 -8.97
C LEU A 195 13.61 0.06 -9.35
N LEU A 196 13.33 1.01 -8.45
CA LEU A 196 12.42 2.10 -8.77
C LEU A 196 12.98 3.01 -9.88
N ARG A 197 14.27 3.34 -9.88
CA ARG A 197 14.88 4.09 -10.98
C ARG A 197 14.77 3.37 -12.32
N TYR A 198 14.83 2.03 -12.31
CA TYR A 198 14.66 1.20 -13.50
C TYR A 198 13.20 1.14 -13.98
N ALA A 199 12.30 0.70 -13.10
CA ALA A 199 10.95 0.34 -13.46
C ALA A 199 10.02 1.56 -13.52
N PHE A 200 10.27 2.61 -12.74
CA PHE A 200 9.35 3.75 -12.58
C PHE A 200 9.53 4.79 -13.69
N HIS A 201 9.47 4.34 -14.93
CA HIS A 201 9.41 5.15 -16.15
C HIS A 201 8.18 4.73 -16.97
N PRO A 202 7.49 5.66 -17.67
CA PRO A 202 6.22 5.34 -18.34
C PRO A 202 6.31 4.13 -19.28
N THR A 203 7.34 4.07 -20.13
CA THR A 203 7.56 2.98 -21.08
C THR A 203 7.87 1.65 -20.40
N MET A 204 8.72 1.67 -19.37
CA MET A 204 9.06 0.47 -18.59
C MET A 204 7.86 -0.06 -17.82
N LEU A 205 7.05 0.81 -17.21
CA LEU A 205 5.82 0.42 -16.53
C LEU A 205 4.85 -0.26 -17.48
N GLN A 206 4.64 0.32 -18.67
CA GLN A 206 3.75 -0.25 -19.69
C GLN A 206 4.28 -1.57 -20.23
N GLY A 207 5.58 -1.65 -20.52
CA GLY A 207 6.23 -2.88 -21.00
C GLY A 207 6.14 -4.02 -19.99
N LEU A 208 6.50 -3.76 -18.73
CA LEU A 208 6.40 -4.75 -17.64
C LEU A 208 4.95 -5.19 -17.39
N TYR A 209 3.99 -4.26 -17.46
CA TYR A 209 2.58 -4.59 -17.33
C TYR A 209 2.09 -5.47 -18.48
N ALA A 210 2.36 -5.09 -19.73
CA ALA A 210 1.98 -5.86 -20.90
C ALA A 210 2.62 -7.27 -20.91
N LEU A 211 3.84 -7.39 -20.41
CA LEU A 211 4.56 -8.66 -20.31
C LEU A 211 3.94 -9.63 -19.28
N TYR A 212 3.38 -9.10 -18.18
CA TYR A 212 3.01 -9.93 -17.02
C TYR A 212 1.52 -9.92 -16.65
N VAL A 213 0.68 -9.06 -17.23
CA VAL A 213 -0.74 -8.97 -16.84
C VAL A 213 -1.49 -10.28 -17.01
N ASP A 214 -1.33 -10.97 -18.14
CA ASP A 214 -2.07 -12.22 -18.39
C ASP A 214 -1.58 -13.33 -17.44
N ARG A 215 -0.26 -13.42 -17.22
CA ARG A 215 0.34 -14.34 -16.24
C ARG A 215 -0.12 -14.04 -14.81
N PHE A 216 -0.32 -12.77 -14.47
CA PHE A 216 -0.86 -12.37 -13.18
C PHE A 216 -2.31 -12.84 -12.99
N LEU A 217 -3.17 -12.67 -14.01
CA LEU A 217 -4.56 -13.13 -13.97
C LEU A 217 -4.64 -14.65 -13.85
N GLU A 218 -3.86 -15.39 -14.65
CA GLU A 218 -3.74 -16.84 -14.53
C GLU A 218 -3.24 -17.28 -13.14
N SER A 219 -2.33 -16.52 -12.54
CA SER A 219 -1.81 -16.82 -11.20
C SER A 219 -2.89 -16.58 -10.13
N LEU A 220 -3.76 -15.58 -10.28
CA LEU A 220 -4.90 -15.38 -9.38
C LEU A 220 -5.88 -16.56 -9.44
N ASP A 221 -6.14 -17.09 -10.64
CA ASP A 221 -7.01 -18.25 -10.82
C ASP A 221 -6.37 -19.52 -10.23
N ARG A 222 -5.08 -19.73 -10.47
CA ARG A 222 -4.32 -20.84 -9.87
C ARG A 222 -4.35 -20.79 -8.34
N GLU A 223 -4.13 -19.62 -7.75
CA GLU A 223 -4.16 -19.43 -6.29
C GLU A 223 -5.57 -19.61 -5.72
N SER A 224 -6.60 -19.22 -6.47
CA SER A 224 -8.00 -19.47 -6.10
C SER A 224 -8.30 -20.97 -6.06
N LEU A 225 -7.85 -21.72 -7.07
CA LEU A 225 -7.96 -23.18 -7.12
C LEU A 225 -7.20 -23.84 -5.97
N ALA A 226 -5.95 -23.44 -5.71
CA ALA A 226 -5.14 -23.96 -4.61
C ALA A 226 -5.78 -23.72 -3.23
N ARG A 227 -6.62 -22.69 -3.11
CA ARG A 227 -7.36 -22.33 -1.90
C ARG A 227 -8.78 -22.89 -1.86
N ASN A 228 -9.16 -23.72 -2.84
CA ASN A 228 -10.49 -24.30 -2.98
C ASN A 228 -11.61 -23.24 -3.05
N PHE A 229 -11.34 -22.08 -3.65
CA PHE A 229 -12.38 -21.09 -3.90
C PHE A 229 -13.35 -21.62 -4.96
N THR A 230 -14.65 -21.42 -4.74
CA THR A 230 -15.65 -21.72 -5.76
C THR A 230 -15.51 -20.76 -6.96
N PRO A 231 -16.10 -21.07 -8.12
CA PRO A 231 -16.09 -20.15 -9.26
C PRO A 231 -16.66 -18.77 -8.92
N GLU A 232 -17.71 -18.72 -8.08
CA GLU A 232 -18.28 -17.47 -7.57
C GLU A 232 -17.27 -16.71 -6.70
N GLN A 233 -16.59 -17.40 -5.76
CA GLN A 233 -15.60 -16.77 -4.88
C GLN A 233 -14.39 -16.26 -5.67
N THR A 234 -13.98 -16.96 -6.72
CA THR A 234 -12.93 -16.53 -7.65
C THR A 234 -13.35 -15.25 -8.39
N ARG A 235 -14.59 -15.18 -8.88
CA ARG A 235 -15.14 -13.95 -9.48
C ARG A 235 -15.18 -12.79 -8.48
N GLN A 236 -15.54 -13.06 -7.22
CA GLN A 236 -15.51 -12.05 -6.17
C GLN A 236 -14.08 -11.57 -5.85
N LEU A 237 -13.06 -12.43 -5.90
CA LEU A 237 -11.67 -12.03 -5.76
C LEU A 237 -11.27 -11.06 -6.87
N HIS A 238 -11.54 -11.39 -8.13
CA HIS A 238 -11.28 -10.51 -9.27
C HIS A 238 -12.00 -9.16 -9.11
N MET A 239 -13.28 -9.16 -8.71
CA MET A 239 -14.03 -7.93 -8.44
C MET A 239 -13.41 -7.09 -7.31
N ALA A 240 -12.93 -7.74 -6.24
CA ALA A 240 -12.29 -7.04 -5.14
C ALA A 240 -10.94 -6.44 -5.56
N VAL A 241 -10.15 -7.14 -6.37
CA VAL A 241 -8.91 -6.61 -6.97
C VAL A 241 -9.23 -5.43 -7.89
N ALA A 242 -10.26 -5.55 -8.73
CA ALA A 242 -10.69 -4.47 -9.63
C ALA A 242 -11.08 -3.21 -8.85
N GLY A 243 -11.91 -3.34 -7.83
CA GLY A 243 -12.31 -2.22 -6.98
C GLY A 243 -11.12 -1.52 -6.33
N ARG A 244 -10.18 -2.29 -5.75
CA ARG A 244 -8.97 -1.73 -5.14
C ARG A 244 -8.07 -1.02 -6.15
N ALA A 245 -7.93 -1.57 -7.36
CA ALA A 245 -7.11 -0.96 -8.41
C ALA A 245 -7.69 0.37 -8.91
N VAL A 246 -9.01 0.47 -9.13
CA VAL A 246 -9.67 1.76 -9.50
C VAL A 246 -9.50 2.80 -8.41
N ILE A 247 -9.73 2.42 -7.15
CA ILE A 247 -9.62 3.33 -6.01
C ILE A 247 -8.20 3.89 -5.89
N LEU A 248 -7.18 3.04 -6.03
CA LEU A 248 -5.78 3.47 -5.99
C LEU A 248 -5.40 4.33 -7.20
N ALA A 249 -5.89 4.00 -8.40
CA ALA A 249 -5.67 4.81 -9.61
C ALA A 249 -6.17 6.25 -9.42
N GLY A 250 -7.40 6.41 -8.91
CA GLY A 250 -7.96 7.72 -8.62
C GLY A 250 -7.16 8.50 -7.57
N ALA A 251 -6.63 7.82 -6.56
CA ALA A 251 -5.79 8.45 -5.54
C ALA A 251 -4.43 8.94 -6.07
N LEU A 252 -3.79 8.15 -6.95
CA LEU A 252 -2.54 8.54 -7.60
C LEU A 252 -2.73 9.79 -8.48
N GLU A 253 -3.81 9.84 -9.24
CA GLU A 253 -4.14 11.00 -10.08
C GLU A 253 -4.52 12.21 -9.25
N ALA A 254 -5.34 12.04 -8.21
CA ALA A 254 -5.72 13.12 -7.32
C ALA A 254 -4.49 13.77 -6.67
N ALA A 255 -3.51 12.97 -6.25
CA ALA A 255 -2.24 13.46 -5.73
C ALA A 255 -1.42 14.16 -6.82
N ALA A 256 -1.25 13.56 -8.00
CA ALA A 256 -0.47 14.14 -9.09
C ALA A 256 -1.10 15.42 -9.67
N ALA A 257 -2.41 15.59 -9.54
CA ALA A 257 -3.14 16.77 -9.98
C ALA A 257 -2.88 18.01 -9.11
N GLN A 258 -2.39 17.85 -7.88
CA GLN A 258 -2.13 18.97 -6.98
C GLN A 258 -0.85 19.74 -7.39
N PRO A 259 -0.94 21.00 -7.84
CA PRO A 259 0.23 21.76 -8.27
C PRO A 259 1.12 22.18 -7.08
N ASP A 260 0.53 22.37 -5.90
CA ASP A 260 1.18 22.81 -4.67
C ASP A 260 1.34 21.68 -3.65
N LEU A 261 1.32 20.42 -4.09
CA LEU A 261 1.40 19.24 -3.22
C LEU A 261 2.57 19.30 -2.23
N ASP A 262 3.75 19.65 -2.74
CA ASP A 262 4.97 19.73 -1.93
C ASP A 262 4.87 20.82 -0.86
N LYS A 263 4.29 21.99 -1.21
CA LYS A 263 4.06 23.08 -0.27
C LYS A 263 3.08 22.67 0.82
N ARG A 264 1.95 22.04 0.46
CA ARG A 264 0.94 21.56 1.42
C ARG A 264 1.49 20.50 2.36
N LEU A 265 2.31 19.57 1.86
CA LEU A 265 2.94 18.55 2.69
C LEU A 265 3.98 19.16 3.64
N ARG A 266 4.79 20.15 3.18
CA ARG A 266 5.69 20.88 4.08
C ARG A 266 4.95 21.65 5.17
N GLN A 267 3.81 22.25 4.85
CA GLN A 267 2.95 22.89 5.85
C GLN A 267 2.40 21.89 6.87
N LEU A 268 2.01 20.69 6.41
CA LEU A 268 1.56 19.62 7.31
C LEU A 268 2.70 19.13 8.22
N ASP A 269 3.91 19.00 7.69
CA ASP A 269 5.10 18.62 8.45
C ASP A 269 5.44 19.69 9.50
N GLN A 270 5.40 20.97 9.12
CA GLN A 270 5.62 22.11 10.03
C GLN A 270 4.57 22.16 11.15
N ALA A 271 3.29 22.00 10.82
CA ALA A 271 2.22 21.97 11.82
C ALA A 271 2.36 20.74 12.75
N SER A 272 2.82 19.60 12.23
CA SER A 272 3.09 18.41 13.03
C SER A 272 4.28 18.62 13.97
N GLN A 273 5.34 19.29 13.51
CA GLN A 273 6.48 19.64 14.35
C GLN A 273 6.10 20.61 15.46
N ALA A 274 5.28 21.64 15.16
CA ALA A 274 4.80 22.58 16.15
C ALA A 274 4.02 21.91 17.30
N VAL A 275 3.23 20.88 17.00
CA VAL A 275 2.55 20.06 18.02
C VAL A 275 3.56 19.36 18.94
N VAL A 276 4.61 18.76 18.37
CA VAL A 276 5.66 18.07 19.12
C VAL A 276 6.45 19.05 19.99
N ASP A 277 6.84 20.19 19.43
CA ASP A 277 7.63 21.21 20.12
C ASP A 277 6.87 21.80 21.33
N VAL A 278 5.59 22.13 21.14
CA VAL A 278 4.75 22.65 22.24
C VAL A 278 4.50 21.56 23.29
N ASN A 279 4.30 20.30 22.88
CA ASN A 279 4.17 19.20 23.83
C ASN A 279 5.43 19.00 24.67
N SER A 280 6.61 19.12 24.08
CA SER A 280 7.89 19.07 24.81
C SER A 280 8.00 20.20 25.83
N GLN A 281 7.69 21.44 25.43
CA GLN A 281 7.69 22.61 26.32
C GLN A 281 6.67 22.44 27.47
N MET A 282 5.51 21.86 27.17
CA MET A 282 4.46 21.60 28.15
C MET A 282 4.89 20.54 29.17
N ALA A 283 5.51 19.44 28.72
CA ALA A 283 6.03 18.40 29.60
C ALA A 283 7.09 18.97 30.57
N GLU A 284 8.00 19.81 30.06
CA GLU A 284 9.02 20.48 30.86
C GLU A 284 8.39 21.46 31.88
N ALA A 285 7.38 22.24 31.48
CA ALA A 285 6.68 23.15 32.37
C ALA A 285 5.87 22.43 33.46
N VAL A 286 5.25 21.29 33.14
CA VAL A 286 4.56 20.45 34.13
C VAL A 286 5.57 19.89 35.13
N PHE A 287 6.70 19.39 34.66
CA PHE A 287 7.77 18.90 35.53
C PHE A 287 8.26 19.99 36.50
N THR A 288 8.53 21.20 36.00
CA THR A 288 8.93 22.34 36.86
C THR A 288 7.85 22.69 37.89
N LEU A 289 6.57 22.67 37.50
CA LEU A 289 5.47 22.94 38.43
C LEU A 289 5.39 21.88 39.53
N ASP A 290 5.57 20.60 39.17
CA ASP A 290 5.56 19.50 40.13
C ASP A 290 6.75 19.61 41.10
N GLU A 291 7.94 19.93 40.61
CA GLU A 291 9.13 20.17 41.44
C GLU A 291 8.93 21.34 42.42
N LEU A 292 8.33 22.45 41.99
CA LEU A 292 8.01 23.58 42.87
C LEU A 292 7.02 23.18 43.97
N ARG A 293 6.04 22.32 43.66
CA ARG A 293 5.07 21.81 44.63
C ARG A 293 5.73 20.86 45.63
N GLU A 294 6.59 19.96 45.15
CA GLU A 294 7.35 19.03 46.01
C GLU A 294 8.28 19.77 46.96
N ASN A 295 8.95 20.81 46.47
CA ASN A 295 9.87 21.64 47.25
C ASN A 295 9.16 22.69 48.14
N LYS A 296 7.83 22.75 48.13
CA LYS A 296 7.02 23.73 48.89
C LYS A 296 7.45 25.17 48.62
N ALA A 297 7.69 25.48 47.35
CA ALA A 297 8.03 26.82 46.88
C ALA A 297 6.94 27.85 47.22
N GLY A 298 7.25 29.15 47.05
CA GLY A 298 6.29 30.21 47.37
C GLY A 298 5.03 30.13 46.52
N GLU A 299 3.87 30.51 47.08
CA GLU A 299 2.57 30.46 46.36
C GLU A 299 2.61 31.25 45.04
N THR A 300 3.34 32.35 45.00
CA THR A 300 3.53 33.17 43.79
C THR A 300 4.33 32.46 42.70
N GLU A 301 5.34 31.67 43.07
CA GLU A 301 6.17 30.89 42.13
C GLU A 301 5.35 29.73 41.55
N ILE A 302 4.60 29.03 42.40
CA ILE A 302 3.68 27.97 41.98
C ILE A 302 2.59 28.53 41.06
N ALA A 303 1.99 29.69 41.39
CA ALA A 303 1.00 30.33 40.55
C ALA A 303 1.57 30.75 39.18
N THR A 304 2.80 31.24 39.15
CA THR A 304 3.49 31.62 37.90
C THR A 304 3.77 30.40 37.01
N ALA A 305 4.24 29.29 37.61
CA ALA A 305 4.46 28.04 36.90
C ALA A 305 3.15 27.43 36.37
N GLN A 306 2.05 27.51 37.15
CA GLN A 306 0.73 27.07 36.71
C GLN A 306 0.24 27.87 35.49
N LEU A 307 0.38 29.19 35.49
CA LEU A 307 0.02 30.03 34.34
C LEU A 307 0.80 29.65 33.08
N ARG A 308 2.08 29.28 33.22
CA ARG A 308 2.90 28.79 32.10
C ARG A 308 2.36 27.47 31.53
N VAL A 309 2.01 26.51 32.39
CA VAL A 309 1.40 25.23 31.97
C VAL A 309 0.07 25.46 31.26
N ASP A 310 -0.78 26.33 31.79
CA ASP A 310 -2.10 26.64 31.20
C ASP A 310 -1.94 27.31 29.82
N GLY A 311 -1.00 28.26 29.70
CA GLY A 311 -0.67 28.92 28.43
C GLY A 311 -0.14 27.94 27.38
N LEU A 312 0.74 27.01 27.77
CA LEU A 312 1.25 25.95 26.88
C LEU A 312 0.16 24.96 26.49
N SER A 313 -0.74 24.61 27.41
CA SER A 313 -1.90 23.75 27.13
C SER A 313 -2.84 24.37 26.11
N ALA A 314 -3.07 25.69 26.17
CA ALA A 314 -3.84 26.42 25.16
C ALA A 314 -3.13 26.46 23.81
N ARG A 315 -1.80 26.69 23.78
CA ARG A 315 -0.99 26.65 22.55
C ARG A 315 -1.00 25.25 21.93
N TYR A 316 -0.94 24.21 22.75
CA TYR A 316 -0.96 22.82 22.29
C TYR A 316 -2.28 22.49 21.58
N ARG A 317 -3.42 22.85 22.18
CA ARG A 317 -4.74 22.71 21.55
C ARG A 317 -4.82 23.43 20.21
N ARG A 318 -4.34 24.68 20.14
CA ARG A 318 -4.30 25.45 18.89
C ARG A 318 -3.43 24.77 17.82
N ALA A 319 -2.26 24.26 18.20
CA ALA A 319 -1.38 23.54 17.28
C ALA A 319 -2.04 22.26 16.74
N LEU A 320 -2.79 21.52 17.58
CA LEU A 320 -3.57 20.36 17.14
C LEU A 320 -4.66 20.75 16.14
N GLU A 321 -5.40 21.83 16.41
CA GLU A 321 -6.44 22.34 15.52
C GLU A 321 -5.88 22.79 14.16
N GLU A 322 -4.74 23.48 14.17
CA GLU A 322 -4.04 23.94 12.97
C GLU A 322 -3.56 22.75 12.13
N ARG A 323 -2.89 21.77 12.74
CA ARG A 323 -2.48 20.53 12.07
C ARG A 323 -3.68 19.82 11.46
N ALA A 324 -4.79 19.70 12.20
CA ALA A 324 -6.01 19.08 11.71
C ALA A 324 -6.66 19.86 10.56
N ALA A 325 -6.56 21.20 10.55
CA ALA A 325 -7.07 22.03 9.47
C ALA A 325 -6.24 21.86 8.18
N VAL A 326 -4.91 21.86 8.30
CA VAL A 326 -4.00 21.63 7.16
C VAL A 326 -4.22 20.23 6.58
N GLN A 327 -4.30 19.20 7.43
CA GLN A 327 -4.60 17.83 7.01
C GLN A 327 -5.94 17.74 6.26
N ARG A 328 -7.02 18.29 6.83
CA ARG A 328 -8.36 18.30 6.22
C ARG A 328 -8.38 19.05 4.89
N SER A 329 -7.63 20.14 4.76
CA SER A 329 -7.51 20.89 3.51
C SER A 329 -6.87 20.04 2.40
N LEU A 330 -5.76 19.36 2.69
CA LEU A 330 -5.08 18.48 1.74
C LEU A 330 -5.97 17.30 1.33
N VAL A 331 -6.54 16.59 2.31
CA VAL A 331 -7.45 15.46 2.05
C VAL A 331 -8.67 15.91 1.27
N GLY A 332 -9.26 17.05 1.62
CA GLY A 332 -10.40 17.64 0.92
C GLY A 332 -10.10 17.90 -0.56
N ALA A 333 -8.94 18.50 -0.87
CA ALA A 333 -8.50 18.73 -2.24
C ALA A 333 -8.32 17.42 -3.03
N MET A 334 -7.77 16.38 -2.40
CA MET A 334 -7.64 15.06 -3.03
C MET A 334 -9.00 14.39 -3.29
N ARG A 335 -9.94 14.51 -2.36
CA ARG A 335 -11.31 13.98 -2.53
C ARG A 335 -12.05 14.71 -3.66
N GLN A 336 -11.88 16.03 -3.78
CA GLN A 336 -12.41 16.81 -4.91
C GLN A 336 -11.81 16.35 -6.25
N ALA A 337 -10.55 15.91 -6.25
CA ALA A 337 -9.87 15.39 -7.43
C ALA A 337 -10.13 13.89 -7.71
N GLY A 338 -11.12 13.26 -7.06
CA GLY A 338 -11.58 11.91 -7.39
C GLY A 338 -11.17 10.79 -6.42
N ALA A 339 -10.51 11.11 -5.30
CA ALA A 339 -10.04 10.10 -4.34
C ALA A 339 -11.01 9.84 -3.17
N GLN A 340 -12.33 9.79 -3.42
CA GLN A 340 -13.33 9.76 -2.33
C GLN A 340 -13.39 8.44 -1.53
N ALA A 341 -12.92 7.33 -2.11
CA ALA A 341 -13.11 5.98 -1.58
C ALA A 341 -12.01 5.50 -0.61
N LEU A 342 -10.96 6.31 -0.38
CA LEU A 342 -9.91 6.01 0.58
C LEU A 342 -10.11 6.79 1.89
N ASP A 343 -9.62 6.19 2.98
CA ASP A 343 -9.49 6.88 4.27
C ASP A 343 -8.36 7.93 4.23
N ASP A 344 -8.43 8.87 5.17
CA ASP A 344 -7.55 10.03 5.23
C ASP A 344 -6.07 9.64 5.37
N ASP A 345 -5.76 8.62 6.17
CA ASP A 345 -4.37 8.16 6.39
C ASP A 345 -3.77 7.55 5.12
N THR A 346 -4.57 6.78 4.38
CA THR A 346 -4.17 6.23 3.08
C THR A 346 -3.99 7.33 2.03
N LEU A 347 -4.85 8.34 2.01
CA LEU A 347 -4.69 9.50 1.11
C LEU A 347 -3.40 10.27 1.41
N LEU A 348 -3.11 10.55 2.68
CA LEU A 348 -1.86 11.20 3.08
C LEU A 348 -0.64 10.37 2.71
N PHE A 349 -0.71 9.05 2.90
CA PHE A 349 0.37 8.16 2.49
C PHE A 349 0.62 8.22 0.98
N VAL A 350 -0.44 8.15 0.16
CA VAL A 350 -0.34 8.25 -1.31
C VAL A 350 0.23 9.61 -1.72
N ALA A 351 -0.26 10.71 -1.12
CA ALA A 351 0.25 12.06 -1.36
C ALA A 351 1.75 12.17 -1.08
N GLN A 352 2.21 11.69 0.08
CA GLN A 352 3.63 11.68 0.42
C GLN A 352 4.44 10.79 -0.52
N TRP A 353 3.89 9.62 -0.90
CA TRP A 353 4.56 8.72 -1.83
C TRP A 353 4.74 9.35 -3.21
N VAL A 354 3.71 9.98 -3.76
CA VAL A 354 3.75 10.69 -5.04
C VAL A 354 4.72 11.87 -4.95
N ASN A 355 4.62 12.71 -3.92
CA ASN A 355 5.51 13.87 -3.75
C ASN A 355 6.99 13.48 -3.70
N ARG A 356 7.34 12.36 -3.04
CA ARG A 356 8.72 11.85 -3.07
C ARG A 356 9.21 11.52 -4.47
N ARG A 357 8.35 11.04 -5.37
CA ARG A 357 8.73 10.73 -6.77
C ARG A 357 8.82 11.98 -7.61
N LEU A 358 7.85 12.89 -7.49
CA LEU A 358 7.83 14.15 -8.22
C LEU A 358 9.07 15.02 -7.94
N ARG A 359 9.64 14.92 -6.73
CA ARG A 359 10.90 15.61 -6.38
C ARG A 359 12.17 14.96 -6.94
N GLN A 360 12.11 13.69 -7.34
CA GLN A 360 13.29 12.91 -7.74
C GLN A 360 13.53 12.93 -9.25
N ASP A 361 12.46 13.04 -10.06
CA ASP A 361 12.54 12.88 -11.51
C ASP A 361 11.47 13.72 -12.21
N ALA A 362 11.87 14.44 -13.27
CA ALA A 362 10.97 15.24 -14.11
C ALA A 362 9.91 14.38 -14.82
N GLN A 363 10.23 13.13 -15.15
CA GLN A 363 9.30 12.18 -15.78
C GLN A 363 8.38 11.47 -14.77
N ALA A 364 8.58 11.69 -13.46
CA ALA A 364 7.81 11.02 -12.42
C ALA A 364 6.29 11.29 -12.54
N ARG A 365 5.88 12.47 -13.01
CA ARG A 365 4.46 12.79 -13.19
C ARG A 365 3.82 11.90 -14.26
N ALA A 366 4.49 11.73 -15.39
CA ALA A 366 4.05 10.82 -16.45
C ALA A 366 4.06 9.36 -15.97
N ALA A 367 5.04 8.95 -15.16
CA ALA A 367 5.10 7.61 -14.59
C ALA A 367 3.94 7.35 -13.61
N VAL A 368 3.56 8.32 -12.78
CA VAL A 368 2.39 8.23 -11.89
C VAL A 368 1.10 8.12 -12.70
N GLN A 369 0.93 8.92 -13.75
CA GLN A 369 -0.23 8.85 -14.65
C GLN A 369 -0.30 7.49 -15.37
N SER A 370 0.83 7.00 -15.88
CA SER A 370 0.90 5.67 -16.50
C SER A 370 0.56 4.56 -15.50
N SER A 371 0.99 4.67 -14.25
CA SER A 371 0.65 3.73 -13.19
C SER A 371 -0.86 3.71 -12.92
N ALA A 372 -1.51 4.88 -12.87
CA ALA A 372 -2.96 4.98 -12.72
C ALA A 372 -3.70 4.37 -13.93
N GLY A 373 -3.22 4.60 -15.16
CA GLY A 373 -3.74 3.98 -16.36
C GLY A 373 -3.65 2.45 -16.34
N ILE A 374 -2.49 1.91 -15.93
CA ILE A 374 -2.27 0.46 -15.75
C ILE A 374 -3.24 -0.13 -14.72
N LEU A 375 -3.43 0.54 -13.58
CA LEU A 375 -4.36 0.07 -12.56
C LEU A 375 -5.82 0.08 -13.05
N ARG A 376 -6.21 1.03 -13.90
CA ARG A 376 -7.53 1.02 -14.53
C ARG A 376 -7.69 -0.10 -15.56
N ASP A 377 -6.66 -0.38 -16.35
CA ASP A 377 -6.68 -1.51 -17.28
C ASP A 377 -6.80 -2.84 -16.52
N LEU A 378 -6.02 -3.01 -15.45
CA LEU A 378 -6.09 -4.17 -14.58
C LEU A 378 -7.49 -4.33 -13.99
N ALA A 379 -8.06 -3.24 -13.49
CA ALA A 379 -9.42 -3.26 -12.97
C ALA A 379 -10.45 -3.68 -14.01
N ARG A 380 -10.32 -3.18 -15.25
CA ARG A 380 -11.21 -3.57 -16.35
C ARG A 380 -11.10 -5.07 -16.65
N ARG A 381 -9.89 -5.61 -16.73
CA ARG A 381 -9.66 -7.04 -17.00
C ARG A 381 -10.21 -7.93 -15.89
N CYS A 382 -9.92 -7.60 -14.63
CA CYS A 382 -10.49 -8.32 -13.48
C CYS A 382 -12.04 -8.21 -13.46
N ALA A 383 -12.61 -7.05 -13.79
CA ALA A 383 -14.06 -6.89 -13.89
C ALA A 383 -14.67 -7.74 -15.02
N GLN A 384 -13.99 -7.84 -16.17
CA GLN A 384 -14.43 -8.71 -17.26
C GLN A 384 -14.45 -10.18 -16.82
N VAL A 385 -13.41 -10.66 -16.13
CA VAL A 385 -13.38 -12.02 -15.57
C VAL A 385 -14.51 -12.24 -14.56
N GLY A 386 -14.75 -11.29 -13.64
CA GLY A 386 -15.80 -11.44 -12.64
C GLY A 386 -17.24 -11.31 -13.18
N THR A 387 -17.44 -10.69 -14.35
CA THR A 387 -18.76 -10.56 -15.01
C THR A 387 -19.04 -11.61 -16.09
N ALA A 388 -18.02 -12.34 -16.56
CA ALA A 388 -18.13 -13.24 -17.72
C ALA A 388 -19.15 -14.39 -17.57
N ALA A 389 -19.69 -14.65 -16.37
CA ALA A 389 -20.71 -15.68 -16.13
C ALA A 389 -22.16 -15.16 -16.05
N SER A 390 -22.41 -13.87 -16.29
CA SER A 390 -23.76 -13.27 -16.15
C SER A 390 -24.59 -13.25 -17.45
N ARG A 391 -24.14 -13.89 -18.54
CA ARG A 391 -25.00 -14.03 -19.73
C ARG A 391 -26.03 -15.12 -19.46
N PRO A 392 -27.35 -14.84 -19.50
CA PRO A 392 -28.35 -15.90 -19.50
C PRO A 392 -28.00 -16.83 -20.66
N ALA A 393 -27.98 -18.14 -20.41
CA ALA A 393 -28.04 -19.10 -21.49
C ALA A 393 -29.23 -18.68 -22.37
N ALA A 394 -28.97 -18.39 -23.66
CA ALA A 394 -30.05 -18.22 -24.61
C ALA A 394 -30.99 -19.42 -24.43
N PRO A 395 -32.32 -19.21 -24.38
CA PRO A 395 -33.23 -20.33 -24.24
C PRO A 395 -32.91 -21.29 -25.37
N ALA A 396 -32.64 -22.55 -25.00
CA ALA A 396 -32.46 -23.62 -25.97
C ALA A 396 -33.63 -23.52 -26.95
N ALA A 397 -33.32 -23.26 -28.22
CA ALA A 397 -34.32 -23.24 -29.28
C ALA A 397 -35.13 -24.52 -29.15
N SER A 398 -36.38 -24.37 -28.74
CA SER A 398 -37.30 -25.49 -28.58
C SER A 398 -37.33 -26.23 -29.91
N ALA A 399 -37.00 -27.52 -29.87
CA ALA A 399 -37.23 -28.43 -30.97
C ALA A 399 -38.73 -28.44 -31.28
N VAL A 400 -39.13 -27.63 -32.27
CA VAL A 400 -40.43 -27.69 -32.90
C VAL A 400 -40.19 -28.13 -34.32
N GLY A 401 -40.53 -29.39 -34.61
CA GLY A 401 -40.39 -29.94 -35.95
C GLY A 401 -40.46 -31.46 -36.06
N GLN A 402 -41.28 -32.15 -35.26
CA GLN A 402 -41.78 -33.46 -35.65
C GLN A 402 -43.20 -33.29 -36.17
N GLN A 403 -43.32 -33.06 -37.49
CA GLN A 403 -44.54 -33.36 -38.24
C GLN A 403 -44.55 -34.86 -38.54
N PRO A 404 -45.61 -35.61 -38.18
CA PRO A 404 -45.81 -36.95 -38.71
C PRO A 404 -46.24 -36.85 -40.18
N LEU A 405 -45.49 -37.53 -41.04
CA LEU A 405 -45.77 -37.67 -42.47
C LEU A 405 -47.09 -38.43 -42.65
N ALA A 406 -48.10 -37.77 -43.22
CA ALA A 406 -49.35 -38.41 -43.63
C ALA A 406 -49.08 -39.38 -44.80
N ALA A 407 -49.53 -40.62 -44.65
CA ALA A 407 -49.50 -41.63 -45.71
C ALA A 407 -50.49 -41.27 -46.84
N PRO A 408 -50.16 -41.55 -48.11
CA PRO A 408 -51.07 -41.26 -49.22
C PRO A 408 -52.15 -42.33 -49.32
N LEU A 409 -53.40 -41.87 -49.47
CA LEU A 409 -54.55 -42.65 -49.89
C LEU A 409 -54.49 -42.89 -51.40
N GLY A 410 -54.60 -44.16 -51.78
CA GLY A 410 -54.95 -44.65 -53.12
C GLY A 410 -54.64 -46.14 -53.16
N GLY A 411 -55.54 -47.06 -53.44
CA GLY A 411 -56.92 -47.04 -53.87
C GLY A 411 -57.21 -48.41 -54.49
N GLN A 412 -58.35 -49.01 -54.11
CA GLN A 412 -59.06 -50.13 -54.77
C GLN A 412 -58.42 -51.53 -54.79
N ALA A 413 -59.14 -52.55 -54.31
CA ALA A 413 -60.07 -53.33 -55.14
C ALA A 413 -60.57 -54.62 -54.45
N ARG A 414 -61.90 -54.79 -54.50
CA ARG A 414 -62.75 -56.00 -54.37
C ARG A 414 -63.51 -56.20 -53.08
#